data_AF-A0A1F6H304-F1
#
_entry.id   AF-A0A1F6H304-F1
#
_cell.length_a   1.000
_cell.length_b   1.000
_cell.length_c   1.000
_cell.angle_alpha   90.00
_cell.angle_beta   90.00
_cell.angle_gamma   90.00
#
_symmetry.space_group_name_H-M   'P 1'
#
loop_
_entity.id
_entity.type
_entity.pdbx_description
1 polymer ?
#
loop_
_entity_poly.entity_id
_entity_poly.type
_entity_poly.pdbx_seq_one_letter_code
_entity_poly.pdbx_strand_id
1 'polypeptide(L)'
;MENLNLPWEEAIRKVLEEAEFPMHYEEITKRIIELKLRSSLGATPASTVNARITFSIKKYGDSSPYTRVLSETGRGFYSLRNKPERTNVPGQKKTGPPVPVDEPLEIIIQAFGMYWKRDQIDWEGKNSCKILGNQKNADVQVDCGKQKGIYLLYDGREVIYVGRSVDRPIGVRLFEHTKDRHGSRWDRFSWFGLLPVSENGDLEEKKEFEKIQLGTLIAAFESILIESLETPQNRKGGDNLEVREFIQVPDPEINKKTLMAAVGRL
;
A
#
# COMPACT_ATOMS: atom_id res chain seq x y z
N MET A 1 -19.60 -22.48 10.51
CA MET A 1 -19.45 -21.05 10.84
C MET A 1 -19.70 -20.29 9.56
N GLU A 2 -20.77 -19.48 9.52
CA GLU A 2 -21.11 -18.66 8.35
C GLU A 2 -19.98 -17.69 8.04
N ASN A 3 -19.61 -17.58 6.76
CA ASN A 3 -18.75 -16.52 6.28
C ASN A 3 -19.60 -15.24 6.28
N LEU A 4 -19.37 -14.35 7.24
CA LEU A 4 -20.08 -13.08 7.29
C LEU A 4 -19.48 -12.13 6.24
N ASN A 5 -20.32 -11.33 5.61
CA ASN A 5 -19.89 -10.25 4.71
C ASN A 5 -20.44 -8.91 5.21
N LEU A 6 -20.06 -8.55 6.43
CA LEU A 6 -20.55 -7.33 7.06
C LEU A 6 -20.09 -6.09 6.29
N PRO A 7 -20.89 -5.00 6.28
CA PRO A 7 -20.40 -3.69 5.86
C PRO A 7 -19.16 -3.29 6.65
N TRP A 8 -18.23 -2.56 6.02
CA TRP A 8 -16.99 -2.12 6.66
C TRP A 8 -17.23 -1.41 7.99
N GLU A 9 -18.24 -0.55 8.05
CA GLU A 9 -18.59 0.22 9.25
C GLU A 9 -19.03 -0.68 10.42
N GLU A 10 -19.68 -1.81 10.15
CA GLU A 10 -20.08 -2.76 11.18
C GLU A 10 -18.90 -3.64 11.61
N ALA A 11 -18.08 -4.11 10.67
CA ALA A 11 -16.91 -4.92 10.96
C ALA A 11 -15.87 -4.15 11.80
N ILE A 12 -15.59 -2.89 11.45
CA ILE A 12 -14.69 -2.00 12.19
C ILE A 12 -15.18 -1.79 13.61
N ARG A 13 -16.48 -1.49 13.77
CA ARG A 13 -17.08 -1.28 15.08
C ARG A 13 -16.99 -2.53 15.96
N LYS A 14 -17.31 -3.72 15.45
CA LYS A 14 -17.19 -4.98 16.23
C LYS A 14 -15.77 -5.20 16.73
N VAL A 15 -14.76 -4.98 15.88
CA VAL A 15 -13.36 -5.09 16.29
C VAL A 15 -12.99 -4.08 17.37
N LEU A 16 -13.39 -2.82 17.22
CA LEU A 16 -13.09 -1.78 18.21
C LEU A 16 -13.90 -1.93 19.52
N GLU A 17 -15.08 -2.55 19.47
CA GLU A 17 -15.86 -2.92 20.66
C GLU A 17 -15.10 -3.94 21.51
N GLU A 18 -14.47 -4.94 20.89
CA GLU A 18 -13.63 -5.94 21.57
C GLU A 18 -12.26 -5.37 22.00
N ALA A 19 -11.72 -4.38 21.29
CA ALA A 19 -10.36 -3.88 21.50
C ALA A 19 -10.19 -3.09 22.82
N GLU A 20 -9.41 -3.59 23.78
CA GLU A 20 -9.19 -2.89 25.06
C GLU A 20 -8.41 -1.57 24.95
N PHE A 21 -7.57 -1.44 23.92
CA PHE A 21 -6.71 -0.29 23.66
C PHE A 21 -6.95 0.26 22.25
N PRO A 22 -6.55 1.53 21.96
CA PRO A 22 -6.58 2.07 20.61
C PRO A 22 -5.82 1.17 19.64
N MET A 23 -6.41 0.92 18.48
CA MET A 23 -5.90 -0.05 17.51
C MET A 23 -5.49 0.67 16.23
N HIS A 24 -4.34 0.30 15.68
CA HIS A 24 -3.92 0.77 14.36
C HIS A 24 -4.84 0.21 13.29
N TYR A 25 -5.18 0.99 12.25
CA TYR A 25 -6.12 0.55 11.21
C TYR A 25 -5.71 -0.76 10.53
N GLU A 26 -4.42 -1.07 10.47
CA GLU A 26 -3.89 -2.35 9.98
C GLU A 26 -4.32 -3.53 10.85
N GLU A 27 -4.17 -3.38 12.17
CA GLU A 27 -4.54 -4.43 13.12
C GLU A 27 -6.07 -4.56 13.16
N ILE A 28 -6.81 -3.46 12.97
CA ILE A 28 -8.27 -3.51 12.77
C ILE A 28 -8.59 -4.40 11.56
N THR A 29 -7.96 -4.15 10.41
CA THR A 29 -8.16 -4.94 9.18
C THR A 29 -7.80 -6.41 9.38
N LYS A 30 -6.65 -6.68 10.01
CA LYS A 30 -6.22 -8.05 10.31
C LYS A 30 -7.23 -8.77 11.20
N ARG A 31 -7.73 -8.10 12.23
CA ARG A 31 -8.73 -8.67 13.14
C ARG A 31 -10.08 -8.93 12.45
N ILE A 32 -10.51 -8.05 11.54
CA ILE A 32 -11.68 -8.28 10.68
C ILE A 32 -11.55 -9.59 9.89
N ILE A 33 -10.36 -9.85 9.35
CA ILE A 33 -10.05 -11.05 8.56
C ILE A 33 -10.00 -12.30 9.46
N GLU A 34 -9.29 -12.24 10.58
CA GLU A 34 -9.18 -13.35 11.55
C GLU A 34 -10.54 -13.80 12.08
N LEU A 35 -11.40 -12.83 12.40
CA LEU A 35 -12.76 -13.07 12.88
C LEU A 35 -13.74 -13.42 11.75
N LYS A 36 -13.28 -13.46 10.48
CA LYS A 36 -14.09 -13.73 9.29
C LYS A 36 -15.36 -12.88 9.23
N LEU A 37 -15.24 -11.61 9.64
CA LEU A 37 -16.36 -10.66 9.64
C LEU A 37 -16.71 -10.19 8.24
N ARG A 38 -15.77 -10.30 7.30
CA ARG A 38 -15.94 -9.89 5.91
C ARG A 38 -15.20 -10.82 4.96
N SER A 39 -15.86 -11.17 3.85
CA SER A 39 -15.28 -12.02 2.80
C SER A 39 -14.78 -11.24 1.58
N SER A 40 -15.34 -10.05 1.31
CA SER A 40 -14.97 -9.22 0.15
C SER A 40 -14.12 -8.02 0.59
N LEU A 41 -12.81 -8.07 0.39
CA LEU A 41 -11.87 -7.12 1.02
C LEU A 41 -11.43 -5.98 0.09
N GLY A 42 -11.60 -6.13 -1.22
CA GLY A 42 -11.13 -5.16 -2.21
C GLY A 42 -9.62 -5.19 -2.41
N ALA A 43 -9.13 -4.22 -3.18
CA ALA A 43 -7.72 -4.10 -3.53
C ALA A 43 -6.84 -3.52 -2.41
N THR A 44 -7.43 -2.71 -1.51
CA THR A 44 -6.67 -1.98 -0.47
C THR A 44 -7.31 -2.02 0.93
N PRO A 45 -7.47 -3.20 1.55
CA PRO A 45 -8.33 -3.39 2.74
C PRO A 45 -7.96 -2.50 3.94
N ALA A 46 -6.67 -2.29 4.20
CA ALA A 46 -6.20 -1.42 5.29
C ALA A 46 -6.49 0.07 5.01
N SER A 47 -6.21 0.52 3.78
CA SER A 47 -6.53 1.88 3.34
C SER A 47 -8.04 2.14 3.37
N THR A 48 -8.85 1.15 2.99
CA THR A 48 -10.31 1.20 3.10
C THR A 48 -10.75 1.43 4.54
N VAL A 49 -10.27 0.63 5.50
CA VAL A 49 -10.61 0.81 6.92
C VAL A 49 -10.25 2.22 7.41
N ASN A 50 -9.02 2.68 7.12
CA ASN A 50 -8.58 4.03 7.49
C ASN A 50 -9.46 5.13 6.87
N ALA A 51 -9.80 5.00 5.59
CA ALA A 51 -10.65 5.94 4.87
C ALA A 51 -12.07 5.99 5.45
N ARG A 52 -12.65 4.85 5.80
CA ARG A 52 -14.00 4.76 6.41
C ARG A 52 -14.05 5.44 7.77
N ILE A 53 -13.07 5.19 8.62
CA ILE A 53 -12.99 5.83 9.95
C ILE A 53 -12.78 7.34 9.79
N THR A 54 -11.81 7.74 8.96
CA THR A 54 -11.51 9.16 8.71
C THR A 54 -12.70 9.91 8.13
N PHE A 55 -13.41 9.31 7.16
CA PHE A 55 -14.62 9.90 6.58
C PHE A 55 -15.72 10.07 7.62
N SER A 56 -15.93 9.06 8.49
CA SER A 56 -16.89 9.15 9.58
C SER A 56 -16.57 10.29 10.54
N ILE A 57 -15.31 10.42 10.97
CA ILE A 57 -14.87 11.51 11.85
C ILE A 57 -15.07 12.88 11.16
N LYS A 58 -14.64 13.01 9.90
CA LYS A 58 -14.79 14.25 9.14
C LYS A 58 -16.25 14.65 8.92
N LYS A 59 -17.12 13.68 8.64
CA LYS A 59 -18.53 13.93 8.32
C LYS A 59 -19.38 14.19 9.57
N TYR A 60 -19.11 13.48 10.67
CA TYR A 60 -19.97 13.49 11.85
C TYR A 60 -19.37 14.18 13.08
N GLY A 61 -18.08 14.52 13.06
CA GLY A 61 -17.40 15.23 14.15
C GLY A 61 -17.57 14.51 15.50
N ASP A 62 -18.12 15.21 16.48
CA ASP A 62 -18.38 14.67 17.82
C ASP A 62 -19.44 13.57 17.86
N SER A 63 -20.29 13.50 16.84
CA SER A 63 -21.27 12.42 16.67
C SER A 63 -20.67 11.17 16.02
N SER A 64 -19.39 11.21 15.59
CA SER A 64 -18.71 10.01 15.09
C SER A 64 -18.49 9.01 16.23
N PRO A 65 -18.76 7.70 16.00
CA PRO A 65 -18.46 6.67 17.00
C PRO A 65 -16.96 6.50 17.22
N TYR A 66 -16.12 7.03 16.33
CA TYR A 66 -14.67 6.87 16.37
C TYR A 66 -13.98 8.12 16.90
N THR A 67 -12.85 7.91 17.57
CA THR A 67 -11.90 8.97 17.91
C THR A 67 -10.52 8.59 17.40
N ARG A 68 -9.73 9.61 17.02
CA ARG A 68 -8.32 9.46 16.67
C ARG A 68 -7.47 9.53 17.93
N VAL A 69 -6.53 8.61 18.05
CA VAL A 69 -5.57 8.59 19.14
C VAL A 69 -4.17 8.75 18.57
N LEU A 70 -3.37 9.61 19.18
CA LEU A 70 -1.94 9.70 18.88
C LEU A 70 -1.21 8.66 19.73
N SER A 71 -0.49 7.74 19.08
CA SER A 71 0.37 6.76 19.74
C SER A 71 1.82 7.25 19.72
N GLU A 72 2.65 6.74 20.64
CA GLU A 72 4.12 6.89 20.58
C GLU A 72 4.71 6.37 19.28
N THR A 73 4.07 5.35 18.71
CA THR A 73 4.46 4.73 17.44
C THR A 73 3.92 5.49 16.23
N GLY A 74 3.18 6.59 16.42
CA GLY A 74 2.70 7.46 15.34
C GLY A 74 1.18 7.60 15.26
N ARG A 75 0.72 7.97 14.07
CA ARG A 75 -0.70 8.19 13.74
C ARG A 75 -1.38 6.89 13.27
N GLY A 76 -2.68 6.95 12.97
CA GLY A 76 -3.43 5.80 12.43
C GLY A 76 -4.09 4.92 13.50
N PHE A 77 -4.07 5.34 14.76
CA PHE A 77 -4.72 4.63 15.87
C PHE A 77 -6.13 5.19 16.11
N TYR A 78 -7.06 4.28 16.32
CA TYR A 78 -8.47 4.59 16.51
C TYR A 78 -9.06 3.83 17.70
N SER A 79 -10.03 4.44 18.35
CA SER A 79 -10.85 3.80 19.39
C SER A 79 -12.31 4.26 19.28
N LEU A 80 -13.21 3.62 20.03
CA LEU A 80 -14.60 4.08 20.15
C LEU A 80 -14.69 5.23 21.16
N ARG A 81 -15.41 6.28 20.78
CA ARG A 81 -15.59 7.49 21.60
C ARG A 81 -16.19 7.22 22.99
N ASN A 82 -17.10 6.25 23.08
CA ASN A 82 -17.81 5.91 24.33
C ASN A 82 -17.09 4.86 25.18
N LYS A 83 -15.88 4.43 24.80
CA LYS A 83 -15.08 3.51 25.61
C LYS A 83 -14.22 4.35 26.57
N PRO A 84 -14.22 4.08 27.88
CA PRO A 84 -13.35 4.80 28.79
C PRO A 84 -11.91 4.61 28.31
N GLU A 85 -11.21 5.71 28.00
CA GLU A 85 -9.79 5.66 27.68
C GLU A 85 -9.07 5.03 28.87
N ARG A 86 -8.71 3.75 28.77
CA ARG A 86 -7.66 3.19 29.61
C ARG A 86 -6.37 3.81 29.07
N THR A 87 -6.02 4.99 29.59
CA THR A 87 -4.89 5.84 29.18
C THR A 87 -3.51 5.21 29.38
N ASN A 88 -3.42 3.92 29.68
CA ASN A 88 -2.15 3.20 29.69
C ASN A 88 -1.94 2.53 28.33
N VAL A 89 -1.59 3.34 27.31
CA VAL A 89 -0.65 2.84 26.30
C VAL A 89 0.69 2.69 27.05
N PRO A 90 1.37 1.52 27.03
CA PRO A 90 2.65 1.39 27.71
C PRO A 90 3.66 2.40 27.13
N GLY A 91 3.99 3.45 27.89
CA GLY A 91 5.06 4.39 27.55
C GLY A 91 4.77 5.91 27.64
N GLN A 92 3.53 6.36 27.88
CA GLN A 92 3.15 7.77 27.67
C GLN A 92 4.04 8.77 28.44
N LYS A 93 4.98 9.42 27.74
CA LYS A 93 5.57 10.71 28.15
C LYS A 93 4.91 11.83 27.36
N LYS A 94 4.11 12.65 28.06
CA LYS A 94 3.61 13.93 27.55
C LYS A 94 4.77 14.92 27.40
N THR A 95 5.45 14.93 26.26
CA THR A 95 6.38 16.03 25.92
C THR A 95 6.32 16.34 24.44
N GLY A 96 5.47 17.31 24.09
CA GLY A 96 5.43 17.94 22.77
C GLY A 96 4.17 18.80 22.65
N PRO A 97 4.22 19.96 21.95
CA PRO A 97 3.01 20.72 21.65
C PRO A 97 2.00 19.80 20.92
N PRO A 98 0.68 19.96 21.16
CA PRO A 98 -0.33 19.13 20.52
C PRO A 98 -0.24 19.32 19.01
N VAL A 99 0.23 18.29 18.30
CA VAL A 99 0.07 18.22 16.85
C VAL A 99 -1.44 18.16 16.59
N PRO A 100 -2.01 19.01 15.72
CA PRO A 100 -3.43 18.92 15.37
C PRO A 100 -3.74 17.50 14.89
N VAL A 101 -4.55 16.77 15.67
CA VAL A 101 -4.97 15.38 15.39
C VAL A 101 -5.90 15.33 14.17
N ASP A 102 -6.37 16.50 13.72
CA ASP A 102 -7.42 16.67 12.71
C ASP A 102 -6.92 16.73 11.27
N GLU A 103 -5.62 16.98 11.01
CA GLU A 103 -5.14 17.04 9.63
C GLU A 103 -4.98 15.63 9.03
N PRO A 104 -5.61 15.33 7.87
CA PRO A 104 -5.36 14.09 7.15
C PRO A 104 -3.88 13.99 6.78
N LEU A 105 -3.28 12.84 7.07
CA LEU A 105 -1.97 12.49 6.54
C LEU A 105 -2.06 12.46 5.01
N GLU A 106 -1.60 13.52 4.37
CA GLU A 106 -1.37 13.48 2.95
C GLU A 106 -0.12 12.63 2.72
N ILE A 107 -0.29 11.42 2.20
CA ILE A 107 0.85 10.52 1.92
C ILE A 107 1.15 10.63 0.42
N ILE A 108 2.42 10.80 0.06
CA ILE A 108 2.82 11.00 -1.34
C ILE A 108 2.90 9.65 -2.07
N ILE A 109 3.58 8.66 -1.47
CA ILE A 109 3.72 7.32 -2.04
C ILE A 109 2.45 6.53 -1.74
N GLN A 110 1.65 6.23 -2.75
CA GLN A 110 0.35 5.58 -2.60
C GLN A 110 0.43 4.05 -2.69
N ALA A 111 1.38 3.55 -3.46
CA ALA A 111 1.59 2.14 -3.67
C ALA A 111 3.06 1.92 -4.02
N PHE A 112 3.63 0.77 -3.67
CA PHE A 112 4.97 0.40 -4.12
C PHE A 112 5.07 -1.11 -4.26
N GLY A 113 6.11 -1.58 -4.93
CA GLY A 113 6.43 -2.99 -5.03
C GLY A 113 7.93 -3.18 -5.11
N MET A 114 8.44 -4.18 -4.39
CA MET A 114 9.89 -4.39 -4.24
C MET A 114 10.36 -5.68 -4.92
N TYR A 115 11.44 -5.57 -5.69
CA TYR A 115 12.16 -6.71 -6.27
C TYR A 115 11.31 -7.65 -7.13
N TRP A 116 10.34 -7.08 -7.86
CA TRP A 116 9.50 -7.83 -8.80
C TRP A 116 10.36 -8.41 -9.91
N LYS A 117 10.10 -9.68 -10.24
CA LYS A 117 10.83 -10.43 -11.26
C LYS A 117 10.37 -10.05 -12.65
N ARG A 118 11.35 -9.77 -13.52
CA ARG A 118 11.10 -9.41 -14.91
C ARG A 118 10.45 -10.54 -15.71
N ASP A 119 10.86 -11.78 -15.45
CA ASP A 119 10.41 -12.97 -16.18
C ASP A 119 8.97 -13.40 -15.87
N GLN A 120 8.36 -12.79 -14.85
CA GLN A 120 6.97 -13.01 -14.48
C GLN A 120 5.99 -12.04 -15.15
N ILE A 121 6.46 -11.23 -16.11
CA ILE A 121 5.65 -10.28 -16.87
C ILE A 121 5.68 -10.66 -18.35
N ASP A 122 4.51 -10.67 -18.99
CA ASP A 122 4.42 -10.89 -20.44
C ASP A 122 4.69 -9.58 -21.20
N TRP A 123 5.95 -9.34 -21.56
CA TRP A 123 6.38 -8.17 -22.32
C TRP A 123 6.01 -8.21 -23.80
N GLU A 124 5.66 -9.36 -24.36
CA GLU A 124 5.51 -9.53 -25.82
C GLU A 124 4.04 -9.64 -26.27
N GLY A 125 3.13 -9.94 -25.34
CA GLY A 125 1.72 -10.13 -25.64
C GLY A 125 0.89 -8.84 -25.68
N LYS A 126 -0.43 -9.03 -25.75
CA LYS A 126 -1.43 -7.96 -25.64
C LYS A 126 -1.37 -7.20 -24.31
N ASN A 127 -0.66 -7.76 -23.32
CA ASN A 127 -0.46 -7.23 -21.98
C ASN A 127 0.95 -6.67 -21.74
N SER A 128 1.72 -6.33 -22.80
CA SER A 128 3.13 -5.90 -22.73
C SER A 128 3.50 -4.79 -21.73
N CYS A 129 2.52 -4.09 -21.16
CA CYS A 129 2.71 -3.04 -20.15
C CYS A 129 1.93 -3.29 -18.85
N LYS A 130 1.23 -4.43 -18.72
CA LYS A 130 0.49 -4.78 -17.51
C LYS A 130 1.43 -5.39 -16.50
N ILE A 131 1.34 -4.88 -15.28
CA ILE A 131 2.21 -5.30 -14.19
C ILE A 131 1.28 -5.56 -13.01
N LEU A 132 1.00 -6.84 -12.76
CA LEU A 132 -0.06 -7.25 -11.87
C LEU A 132 0.45 -7.46 -10.44
N GLY A 133 -0.27 -6.93 -9.46
CA GLY A 133 0.04 -7.15 -8.05
C GLY A 133 -1.18 -7.10 -7.15
N ASN A 134 -1.03 -7.67 -5.96
CA ASN A 134 -2.04 -7.65 -4.90
C ASN A 134 -1.42 -7.13 -3.61
N GLN A 135 -2.18 -6.39 -2.80
CA GLN A 135 -1.79 -6.15 -1.42
C GLN A 135 -1.99 -7.41 -0.58
N LYS A 136 -1.31 -7.46 0.56
CA LYS A 136 -1.49 -8.52 1.55
C LYS A 136 -2.97 -8.58 1.98
N ASN A 137 -3.55 -9.77 1.90
CA ASN A 137 -4.97 -10.04 2.21
C ASN A 137 -5.99 -9.34 1.29
N ALA A 138 -5.58 -8.73 0.17
CA ALA A 138 -6.50 -8.25 -0.85
C ALA A 138 -7.01 -9.40 -1.72
N ASP A 139 -8.27 -9.31 -2.15
CA ASP A 139 -8.91 -10.26 -3.07
C ASP A 139 -9.04 -9.71 -4.51
N VAL A 140 -8.65 -8.46 -4.73
CA VAL A 140 -8.65 -7.80 -6.04
C VAL A 140 -7.22 -7.56 -6.53
N GLN A 141 -6.98 -7.95 -7.78
CA GLN A 141 -5.72 -7.71 -8.47
C GLN A 141 -5.68 -6.34 -9.13
N VAL A 142 -4.52 -5.71 -9.08
CA VAL A 142 -4.30 -4.35 -9.59
C VAL A 142 -3.26 -4.37 -10.70
N ASP A 143 -3.55 -3.63 -11.78
CA ASP A 143 -2.56 -3.31 -12.80
C ASP A 143 -1.71 -2.12 -12.35
N CYS A 144 -0.69 -2.42 -11.56
CA CYS A 144 0.30 -1.47 -11.06
C CYS A 144 1.13 -0.83 -12.19
N GLY A 145 1.11 -1.40 -13.40
CA GLY A 145 1.79 -0.84 -14.56
C GLY A 145 1.25 0.56 -14.94
N LYS A 146 0.01 0.86 -14.56
CA LYS A 146 -0.64 2.17 -14.77
C LYS A 146 -0.11 3.28 -13.84
N GLN A 147 0.68 2.95 -12.82
CA GLN A 147 1.21 3.93 -11.87
C GLN A 147 2.09 4.99 -12.52
N LYS A 148 2.18 6.15 -11.86
CA LYS A 148 3.15 7.23 -12.14
C LYS A 148 4.05 7.37 -10.92
N GLY A 149 5.35 7.63 -11.12
CA GLY A 149 6.31 7.70 -10.01
C GLY A 149 7.72 7.30 -10.41
N ILE A 150 8.43 6.62 -9.51
CA ILE A 150 9.85 6.26 -9.64
C ILE A 150 9.98 4.73 -9.74
N TYR A 151 10.97 4.24 -10.49
CA TYR A 151 11.30 2.82 -10.55
C TYR A 151 12.81 2.60 -10.57
N LEU A 152 13.22 1.43 -10.08
CA LEU A 152 14.60 0.97 -10.01
C LEU A 152 14.71 -0.32 -10.81
N LEU A 153 15.80 -0.50 -11.56
CA LEU A 153 16.14 -1.76 -12.24
C LEU A 153 17.36 -2.37 -11.56
N TYR A 154 17.31 -3.69 -11.37
CA TYR A 154 18.36 -4.44 -10.70
C TYR A 154 19.01 -5.46 -11.64
N ASP A 155 20.32 -5.63 -11.50
CA ASP A 155 21.06 -6.81 -11.95
C ASP A 155 21.55 -7.55 -10.70
N GLY A 156 20.86 -8.63 -10.32
CA GLY A 156 21.15 -9.28 -9.06
C GLY A 156 20.87 -8.34 -7.88
N ARG A 157 21.89 -8.01 -7.08
CA ARG A 157 21.77 -7.11 -5.93
C ARG A 157 22.06 -5.64 -6.27
N GLU A 158 22.55 -5.36 -7.46
CA GLU A 158 22.99 -4.02 -7.84
C GLU A 158 21.84 -3.24 -8.48
N VAL A 159 21.64 -1.99 -8.04
CA VAL A 159 20.77 -1.04 -8.74
C VAL A 159 21.54 -0.49 -9.93
N ILE A 160 21.12 -0.85 -11.15
CA ILE A 160 21.82 -0.45 -12.37
C ILE A 160 21.17 0.77 -13.06
N TYR A 161 19.93 1.09 -12.68
CA TYR A 161 19.19 2.21 -13.26
C TYR A 161 18.09 2.71 -12.32
N VAL A 162 17.91 4.03 -12.29
CA VAL A 162 16.79 4.70 -11.62
C VAL A 162 16.08 5.58 -12.65
N GLY A 163 14.77 5.41 -12.77
CA GLY A 163 13.94 6.15 -13.72
C GLY A 163 12.72 6.79 -13.06
N ARG A 164 12.15 7.77 -13.75
CA ARG A 164 10.88 8.41 -13.40
C ARG A 164 9.86 8.29 -14.52
N SER A 165 8.59 8.32 -14.16
CA SER A 165 7.45 8.22 -15.05
C SER A 165 6.38 9.22 -14.62
N VAL A 166 6.22 10.31 -15.38
CA VAL A 166 5.26 11.39 -15.10
C VAL A 166 4.16 11.40 -16.15
N ASP A 167 4.53 11.60 -17.41
CA ASP A 167 3.55 11.73 -18.51
C ASP A 167 3.00 10.38 -18.98
N ARG A 168 3.76 9.30 -18.74
CA ARG A 168 3.42 7.94 -19.17
C ARG A 168 3.42 6.98 -17.97
N PRO A 169 2.69 5.86 -18.04
CA PRO A 169 2.71 4.86 -16.98
C PRO A 169 4.06 4.15 -16.83
N ILE A 170 4.37 3.72 -15.61
CA ILE A 170 5.61 2.98 -15.28
C ILE A 170 5.74 1.72 -16.15
N GLY A 171 4.66 0.97 -16.38
CA GLY A 171 4.68 -0.25 -17.18
C GLY A 171 5.16 -0.03 -18.61
N VAL A 172 4.81 1.12 -19.21
CA VAL A 172 5.29 1.51 -20.54
C VAL A 172 6.79 1.77 -20.52
N ARG A 173 7.29 2.46 -19.49
CA ARG A 173 8.74 2.76 -19.35
C ARG A 173 9.54 1.48 -19.11
N LEU A 174 9.05 0.58 -18.27
CA LEU A 174 9.68 -0.72 -18.03
C LEU A 174 9.71 -1.57 -19.30
N PHE A 175 8.63 -1.55 -20.09
CA PHE A 175 8.60 -2.22 -21.39
C PHE A 175 9.65 -1.67 -22.36
N GLU A 176 9.83 -0.35 -22.43
CA GLU A 176 10.88 0.26 -23.25
C GLU A 176 12.29 -0.21 -22.84
N HIS A 177 12.54 -0.38 -21.54
CA HIS A 177 13.78 -0.95 -21.01
C HIS A 177 13.97 -2.44 -21.30
N THR A 178 12.99 -3.13 -21.88
CA THR A 178 13.19 -4.50 -22.40
C THR A 178 13.82 -4.49 -23.79
N LYS A 179 13.74 -3.36 -24.52
CA LYS A 179 14.18 -3.21 -25.91
C LYS A 179 15.39 -2.31 -26.08
N ASP A 180 15.71 -1.50 -25.07
CA ASP A 180 16.81 -0.55 -25.14
C ASP A 180 18.17 -1.19 -24.80
N ARG A 181 19.19 -0.36 -24.63
CA ARG A 181 20.56 -0.81 -24.29
C ARG A 181 20.68 -1.58 -22.96
N HIS A 182 19.65 -1.55 -22.11
CA HIS A 182 19.58 -2.28 -20.84
C HIS A 182 18.74 -3.57 -20.96
N GLY A 183 18.19 -3.86 -22.14
CA GLY A 183 17.25 -4.96 -22.39
C GLY A 183 17.71 -6.35 -21.97
N SER A 184 19.00 -6.63 -21.79
CA SER A 184 19.48 -7.92 -21.27
C SER A 184 20.10 -7.85 -19.88
N ARG A 185 20.17 -6.67 -19.26
CA ARG A 185 21.01 -6.44 -18.07
C ARG A 185 20.26 -6.49 -16.74
N TRP A 186 18.93 -6.41 -16.74
CA TRP A 186 18.16 -6.41 -15.49
C TRP A 186 17.25 -7.63 -15.37
N ASP A 187 17.17 -8.15 -14.16
CA ASP A 187 16.39 -9.34 -13.77
C ASP A 187 15.21 -9.00 -12.83
N ARG A 188 15.31 -7.90 -12.10
CA ARG A 188 14.28 -7.41 -11.18
C ARG A 188 14.06 -5.91 -11.27
N PHE A 189 12.95 -5.44 -10.72
CA PHE A 189 12.64 -4.02 -10.59
C PHE A 189 11.83 -3.73 -9.33
N SER A 190 11.96 -2.51 -8.83
CA SER A 190 11.11 -1.95 -7.77
C SER A 190 10.43 -0.71 -8.33
N TRP A 191 9.27 -0.36 -7.79
CA TRP A 191 8.53 0.82 -8.21
C TRP A 191 7.83 1.48 -7.02
N PHE A 192 7.73 2.81 -7.07
CA PHE A 192 7.06 3.65 -6.08
C PHE A 192 6.07 4.54 -6.82
N GLY A 193 4.78 4.27 -6.64
CA GLY A 193 3.65 4.89 -7.33
C GLY A 193 2.96 5.98 -6.50
N LEU A 194 2.48 6.99 -7.21
CA LEU A 194 1.84 8.19 -6.65
C LEU A 194 0.32 8.21 -6.83
N LEU A 195 -0.25 7.28 -7.61
CA LEU A 195 -1.68 7.22 -7.87
C LEU A 195 -2.37 6.37 -6.79
N PRO A 196 -3.40 6.90 -6.10
CA PRO A 196 -4.23 6.10 -5.21
C PRO A 196 -4.84 4.90 -5.93
N VAL A 197 -5.00 3.81 -5.18
CA VAL A 197 -5.68 2.59 -5.64
C VAL A 197 -7.04 2.51 -4.96
N SER A 198 -8.10 2.49 -5.75
CA SER A 198 -9.48 2.39 -5.27
C SER A 198 -9.77 1.01 -4.68
N GLU A 199 -10.89 0.86 -3.96
CA GLU A 199 -11.35 -0.44 -3.42
C GLU A 199 -11.50 -1.51 -4.54
N ASN A 200 -11.81 -1.09 -5.77
CA ASN A 200 -12.01 -1.97 -6.93
C ASN A 200 -10.72 -2.22 -7.73
N GLY A 201 -9.58 -1.66 -7.29
CA GLY A 201 -8.29 -1.85 -7.95
C GLY A 201 -8.01 -0.89 -9.12
N ASP A 202 -8.86 0.12 -9.31
CA ASP A 202 -8.60 1.17 -10.29
C ASP A 202 -7.61 2.21 -9.74
N LEU A 203 -6.77 2.76 -10.61
CA LEU A 203 -5.88 3.87 -10.25
C LEU A 203 -6.60 5.20 -10.47
N GLU A 204 -6.57 6.05 -9.46
CA GLU A 204 -7.21 7.36 -9.49
C GLU A 204 -6.18 8.45 -9.77
N GLU A 205 -6.52 9.40 -10.65
CA GLU A 205 -5.69 10.59 -10.83
C GLU A 205 -5.95 11.60 -9.70
N LYS A 206 -4.89 12.03 -9.04
CA LYS A 206 -4.97 13.11 -8.05
C LYS A 206 -4.99 14.44 -8.79
N LYS A 207 -6.07 15.20 -8.61
CA LYS A 207 -6.38 16.38 -9.45
C LYS A 207 -5.37 17.52 -9.40
N GLU A 208 -4.51 17.58 -8.39
CA GLU A 208 -3.21 18.28 -8.39
C GLU A 208 -2.56 18.08 -7.01
N PHE A 209 -1.23 18.16 -6.93
CA PHE A 209 -0.51 18.27 -5.66
C PHE A 209 -0.46 19.75 -5.22
N GLU A 210 -1.61 20.41 -5.11
CA GLU A 210 -1.64 21.78 -4.62
C GLU A 210 -1.38 21.79 -3.12
N LYS A 211 -0.13 22.08 -2.75
CA LYS A 211 0.40 22.30 -1.38
C LYS A 211 0.80 21.02 -0.63
N ILE A 212 1.88 20.38 -1.08
CA ILE A 212 2.59 19.39 -0.28
C ILE A 212 3.39 20.08 0.83
N GLN A 213 3.16 19.69 2.09
CA GLN A 213 3.98 20.13 3.22
C GLN A 213 5.41 19.57 3.12
N LEU A 214 6.43 20.36 3.49
CA LEU A 214 7.83 19.93 3.44
C LEU A 214 8.08 18.64 4.23
N GLY A 215 7.46 18.50 5.41
CA GLY A 215 7.57 17.29 6.23
C GLY A 215 7.08 16.03 5.50
N THR A 216 5.98 16.15 4.75
CA THR A 216 5.45 15.05 3.93
C THR A 216 6.42 14.66 2.82
N LEU A 217 7.03 15.65 2.17
CA LEU A 217 8.00 15.40 1.10
C LEU A 217 9.26 14.69 1.64
N ILE A 218 9.79 15.17 2.78
CA ILE A 218 10.94 14.55 3.45
C ILE A 218 10.63 13.10 3.83
N ALA A 219 9.46 12.85 4.44
CA ALA A 219 9.03 11.51 4.81
C ALA A 219 8.93 10.58 3.59
N ALA A 220 8.45 11.07 2.44
CA ALA A 220 8.37 10.28 1.21
C ALA A 220 9.75 9.95 0.62
N PHE A 221 10.70 10.89 0.66
CA PHE A 221 12.07 10.61 0.21
C PHE A 221 12.80 9.64 1.13
N GLU A 222 12.70 9.83 2.43
CA GLU A 222 13.25 8.91 3.44
C GLU A 222 12.69 7.51 3.24
N SER A 223 11.36 7.40 3.08
CA SER A 223 10.64 6.18 2.76
C SER A 223 11.24 5.44 1.56
N ILE A 224 11.40 6.12 0.41
CA ILE A 224 12.00 5.49 -0.79
C ILE A 224 13.44 5.01 -0.49
N LEU A 225 14.24 5.81 0.21
CA LEU A 225 15.64 5.49 0.49
C LEU A 225 15.79 4.34 1.49
N ILE A 226 14.95 4.26 2.52
CA ILE A 226 14.94 3.16 3.48
C ILE A 226 14.61 1.85 2.76
N GLU A 227 13.50 1.82 2.01
CA GLU A 227 13.05 0.60 1.32
C GLU A 227 14.02 0.17 0.22
N SER A 228 14.61 1.11 -0.53
CA SER A 228 15.51 0.75 -1.64
C SER A 228 16.92 0.37 -1.22
N LEU A 229 17.44 0.92 -0.12
CA LEU A 229 18.83 0.70 0.31
C LEU A 229 18.98 -0.36 1.40
N GLU A 230 17.89 -0.74 2.09
CA GLU A 230 17.86 -1.75 3.15
C GLU A 230 19.03 -1.63 4.16
N THR A 231 19.38 -0.39 4.52
CA THR A 231 20.65 -0.17 5.25
C THR A 231 20.61 -0.84 6.63
N PRO A 232 21.66 -1.58 7.06
CA PRO A 232 21.62 -2.39 8.28
C PRO A 232 21.34 -1.63 9.59
N GLN A 233 21.59 -0.32 9.62
CA GLN A 233 21.38 0.53 10.79
C GLN A 233 19.98 1.14 10.84
N ASN A 234 19.24 1.15 9.73
CA ASN A 234 17.86 1.62 9.69
C ASN A 234 16.93 0.51 10.15
N ARG A 235 16.66 0.50 11.46
CA ARG A 235 15.71 -0.43 12.10
C ARG A 235 14.26 0.03 12.03
N LYS A 236 14.02 1.23 11.49
CA LYS A 236 12.68 1.73 11.17
C LYS A 236 12.39 1.39 9.71
N GLY A 237 11.28 0.69 9.46
CA GLY A 237 10.67 0.68 8.13
C GLY A 237 10.16 2.07 7.78
N GLY A 238 9.98 2.38 6.49
CA GLY A 238 9.43 3.69 6.11
C GLY A 238 8.04 3.89 6.72
N ASP A 239 7.84 4.98 7.47
CA ASP A 239 6.61 5.23 8.21
C ASP A 239 5.35 5.07 7.32
N ASN A 240 4.47 4.12 7.66
CA ASN A 240 3.21 3.80 6.95
C ASN A 240 3.35 3.29 5.50
N LEU A 241 4.53 2.79 5.10
CA LEU A 241 4.68 2.15 3.79
C LEU A 241 4.17 0.72 3.77
N GLU A 242 4.37 -0.09 4.80
CA GLU A 242 4.10 -1.55 4.75
C GLU A 242 2.70 -1.91 4.20
N VAL A 243 1.66 -1.14 4.55
CA VAL A 243 0.28 -1.30 4.03
C VAL A 243 0.10 -1.04 2.55
N ARG A 244 1.06 -0.38 1.92
CA ARG A 244 1.01 0.09 0.54
C ARG A 244 1.82 -0.81 -0.38
N GLU A 245 2.42 -1.86 0.16
CA GLU A 245 3.17 -2.82 -0.63
C GLU A 245 2.22 -3.70 -1.46
N PHE A 246 2.55 -3.82 -2.74
CA PHE A 246 1.97 -4.79 -3.65
C PHE A 246 2.99 -5.89 -3.91
N ILE A 247 2.53 -7.13 -3.75
CA ILE A 247 3.29 -8.32 -4.09
C ILE A 247 2.97 -8.70 -5.54
N GLN A 248 4.02 -9.01 -6.30
CA GLN A 248 3.90 -9.38 -7.70
C GLN A 248 3.00 -10.61 -7.86
N VAL A 249 2.08 -10.54 -8.80
CA VAL A 249 1.34 -11.69 -9.31
C VAL A 249 1.87 -12.02 -10.71
N PRO A 250 2.36 -13.26 -10.96
CA PRO A 250 2.81 -13.65 -12.28
C PRO A 250 1.72 -13.50 -13.34
N ASP A 251 2.08 -12.98 -14.52
CA ASP A 251 1.14 -12.86 -15.62
C ASP A 251 0.62 -14.26 -16.02
N PRO A 252 -0.70 -14.47 -16.10
CA PRO A 252 -1.28 -15.77 -16.49
C PRO A 252 -0.76 -16.31 -17.82
N GLU A 253 -0.38 -15.44 -18.75
CA GLU A 253 0.19 -15.84 -20.05
C GLU A 253 1.59 -16.44 -19.92
N ILE A 254 2.38 -16.04 -18.93
CA ILE A 254 3.69 -16.66 -18.66
C ILE A 254 3.51 -18.13 -18.29
N ASN A 255 2.59 -18.43 -17.37
CA ASN A 255 2.30 -19.82 -16.98
C ASN A 255 1.84 -20.66 -18.17
N LYS A 256 0.98 -20.11 -19.04
CA LYS A 256 0.55 -20.79 -20.27
C LYS A 256 1.71 -21.08 -21.21
N LYS A 257 2.58 -20.10 -21.46
CA LYS A 257 3.77 -20.25 -22.31
C LYS A 257 4.71 -21.33 -21.76
N THR A 258 4.95 -21.35 -20.45
CA THR A 258 5.78 -22.37 -19.79
C THR A 258 5.19 -23.77 -19.94
N LEU A 259 3.87 -23.93 -19.72
CA LEU A 259 3.18 -25.21 -19.89
C LEU A 259 3.22 -25.71 -21.35
N MET A 260 2.94 -24.84 -22.32
CA MET A 260 3.00 -25.18 -23.75
C MET A 260 4.41 -25.60 -24.17
N ALA A 261 5.44 -24.90 -23.71
CA ALA A 261 6.83 -25.25 -23.99
C ALA A 261 7.26 -26.60 -23.38
N ALA A 262 6.67 -27.00 -22.24
CA ALA A 262 6.91 -28.30 -21.63
C ALA A 262 6.22 -29.44 -22.40
N VAL A 263 4.99 -29.22 -22.87
CA VAL A 263 4.23 -30.21 -23.65
C VAL A 263 4.81 -30.41 -25.05
N GLY A 264 5.29 -29.36 -25.72
CA GLY A 264 5.91 -29.47 -27.04
C GLY A 264 7.31 -30.11 -27.05
N ARG A 265 7.85 -30.48 -25.89
CA ARG A 265 9.12 -31.23 -25.75
C ARG A 265 8.91 -32.73 -25.48
N LEU A 266 7.66 -33.19 -25.40
CA LEU A 266 7.25 -34.60 -25.34
C LEU A 266 6.84 -35.07 -26.73
#